data_AF-A0A1B6LY99-F1
#
_entry.id   AF-A0A1B6LY99-F1
#
_cell.length_a   1.000
_cell.length_b   1.000
_cell.length_c   1.000
_cell.angle_alpha   90.00
_cell.angle_beta   90.00
_cell.angle_gamma   90.00
#
_symmetry.space_group_name_H-M   'P 1'
#
loop_
_entity.id
_entity.type
_entity.pdbx_description
1 polymer ?
#
loop_
_entity_poly.entity_id
_entity_poly.type
_entity_poly.pdbx_seq_one_letter_code
_entity_poly.pdbx_strand_id
1 'polypeptide(L)'
;SSLFLFHCPLCLYSSAGYGPLCSGKKSRQVNVGPHLLIEVVGEERLHSARGEFGVRDAVKSPLNAIPRQLTFKNVTFNLRGVVGFVPPLRDSDIGHYRGYAIRRDGSWEIYDDLRDKVMNVDGSVDVNLHIILYTL
;
A
#
# COMPACT_ATOMS: atom_id res chain seq x y z
N SER A 1 -21.37 -1.87 -6.77
CA SER A 1 -21.27 -3.01 -5.82
C SER A 1 -20.27 -3.98 -6.39
N SER A 2 -19.04 -3.96 -5.89
CA SER A 2 -17.95 -4.79 -6.41
C SER A 2 -17.37 -5.62 -5.25
N LEU A 3 -17.40 -6.94 -5.43
CA LEU A 3 -17.01 -7.94 -4.45
C LEU A 3 -15.51 -8.25 -4.63
N PHE A 4 -14.68 -7.98 -3.62
CA PHE A 4 -13.31 -8.49 -3.58
C PHE A 4 -13.25 -9.67 -2.60
N LEU A 5 -12.84 -10.84 -3.10
CA LEU A 5 -12.60 -12.05 -2.33
C LEU A 5 -11.17 -12.04 -1.78
N PHE A 6 -11.01 -11.99 -0.45
CA PHE A 6 -9.73 -12.28 0.21
C PHE A 6 -9.88 -13.54 1.07
N HIS A 7 -8.97 -14.49 0.87
CA HIS A 7 -8.87 -15.74 1.63
C HIS A 7 -8.48 -15.46 3.10
N CYS A 8 -9.11 -16.17 4.04
CA CYS A 8 -8.92 -16.01 5.48
C CYS A 8 -8.01 -17.14 6.02
N PRO A 9 -6.89 -16.83 6.70
CA PRO A 9 -5.94 -17.84 7.19
C PRO A 9 -6.28 -18.43 8.57
N LEU A 10 -7.47 -18.18 9.12
CA LEU A 10 -7.89 -18.70 10.43
C LEU A 10 -8.65 -20.03 10.30
N CYS A 11 -7.96 -21.06 9.85
CA CYS A 11 -8.28 -22.46 10.14
C CYS A 11 -7.19 -22.98 11.08
N LEU A 12 -7.28 -22.61 12.36
CA LEU A 12 -6.42 -23.19 13.39
C LEU A 12 -6.79 -24.67 13.54
N TYR A 13 -5.78 -25.52 13.35
CA TYR A 13 -5.81 -26.96 13.55
C TYR A 13 -6.38 -27.30 14.93
N SER A 14 -7.43 -28.13 14.95
CA SER A 14 -7.79 -28.94 16.11
C SER A 14 -8.01 -30.36 15.62
N SER A 15 -7.24 -31.27 16.20
CA SER A 15 -7.17 -32.70 15.93
C SER A 15 -8.37 -33.43 16.53
N ALA A 16 -9.53 -33.33 15.90
CA ALA A 16 -10.65 -34.28 16.01
C ALA A 16 -11.69 -33.86 14.96
N GLY A 17 -11.91 -34.72 13.97
CA GLY A 17 -12.72 -34.41 12.79
C GLY A 17 -14.17 -34.05 13.13
N TYR A 18 -14.63 -32.99 12.48
CA TYR A 18 -15.99 -32.42 12.42
C TYR A 18 -16.40 -31.46 13.55
N GLY A 19 -16.19 -30.16 13.31
CA GLY A 19 -16.98 -29.08 13.92
C GLY A 19 -18.22 -28.76 13.05
N PRO A 20 -19.38 -28.39 13.64
CA PRO A 20 -20.64 -28.26 12.93
C PRO A 20 -20.64 -27.02 12.02
N LEU A 21 -20.41 -27.27 10.73
CA LEU A 21 -20.99 -26.62 9.56
C LEU A 21 -21.45 -25.15 9.75
N CYS A 22 -20.51 -24.26 10.01
CA CYS A 22 -20.62 -22.89 9.52
C CYS A 22 -20.88 -23.00 8.00
N SER A 23 -21.99 -22.45 7.50
CA SER A 23 -22.42 -22.54 6.09
C SER A 23 -21.53 -21.78 5.10
N GLY A 24 -20.24 -21.59 5.42
CA GLY A 24 -19.21 -21.01 4.55
C GLY A 24 -19.38 -19.52 4.21
N LYS A 25 -20.56 -18.93 4.47
CA LYS A 25 -20.84 -17.53 4.17
C LYS A 25 -20.45 -16.62 5.34
N LYS A 26 -19.19 -16.18 5.34
CA LYS A 26 -18.76 -15.05 6.17
C LYS A 26 -19.20 -13.75 5.48
N SER A 27 -20.36 -13.20 5.86
CA SER A 27 -20.72 -11.83 5.48
C SER A 27 -20.01 -10.85 6.41
N ARG A 28 -19.05 -10.09 5.89
CA ARG A 28 -18.46 -8.97 6.61
C ARG A 28 -19.17 -7.69 6.15
N GLN A 29 -19.85 -7.01 7.05
CA GLN A 29 -20.34 -5.67 6.80
C GLN A 29 -19.12 -4.74 6.75
N VAL A 30 -18.83 -4.16 5.58
CA VAL A 30 -17.77 -3.17 5.42
C VAL A 30 -18.42 -1.81 5.56
N ASN A 31 -18.11 -1.11 6.65
CA ASN A 31 -18.44 0.31 6.75
C ASN A 31 -17.49 1.06 5.82
N VAL A 32 -18.01 1.51 4.68
CA VAL A 32 -17.23 2.34 3.75
C VAL A 32 -17.15 3.74 4.35
N GLY A 33 -16.02 4.03 4.98
CA GLY A 33 -15.71 5.37 5.50
C GLY A 33 -15.06 6.26 4.43
N PRO A 34 -14.93 7.57 4.70
CA PRO A 34 -14.07 8.45 3.90
C PRO A 34 -12.63 7.94 3.85
N HIS A 35 -12.01 8.19 2.70
CA HIS A 35 -10.60 7.92 2.44
C HIS A 35 -9.90 9.26 2.26
N LEU A 36 -8.66 9.35 2.72
CA LEU A 36 -7.78 10.46 2.45
C LEU A 36 -6.62 9.94 1.59
N LEU A 37 -6.56 10.44 0.36
CA LEU A 37 -5.48 10.18 -0.58
C LEU A 37 -4.62 11.43 -0.65
N ILE A 38 -3.33 11.27 -0.37
CA ILE A 38 -2.35 12.36 -0.46
C ILE A 38 -1.44 12.03 -1.62
N GLU A 39 -1.51 12.82 -2.68
CA GLU A 39 -0.52 12.81 -3.75
C GLU A 39 0.73 13.55 -3.27
N VAL A 40 1.87 12.90 -3.38
CA VAL A 40 3.15 13.47 -3.00
C VAL A 40 3.79 14.04 -4.26
N VAL A 41 3.91 15.36 -4.30
CA VAL A 41 4.47 16.09 -5.43
C VAL A 41 5.89 16.55 -5.06
N GLY A 42 6.89 16.04 -5.78
CA GLY A 42 8.26 16.53 -5.70
C GLY A 42 8.50 17.79 -6.54
N GLU A 43 9.68 18.40 -6.40
CA GLU A 43 10.08 19.52 -7.25
C GLU A 43 10.41 19.04 -8.68
N GLU A 44 9.98 19.80 -9.68
CA GLU A 44 10.39 19.59 -11.07
C GLU A 44 11.76 20.24 -11.28
N ARG A 45 12.83 19.44 -11.26
CA ARG A 45 14.13 19.91 -11.73
C ARG A 45 14.21 19.75 -13.24
N LEU A 46 14.24 20.88 -13.95
CA LEU A 46 14.68 20.97 -15.33
C LEU A 46 16.16 20.59 -15.40
N HIS A 47 16.48 19.32 -15.56
CA HIS A 47 17.84 18.89 -15.88
C HIS A 47 18.00 18.82 -17.41
N SER A 48 18.60 19.91 -17.92
CA SER A 48 19.50 19.97 -19.09
C SER A 48 18.91 19.72 -20.48
N ALA A 49 18.79 20.81 -21.27
CA ALA A 49 19.03 21.01 -22.72
C ALA A 49 18.69 19.96 -23.80
N ARG A 50 18.21 18.76 -23.46
CA ARG A 50 17.67 17.75 -24.38
C ARG A 50 16.34 17.35 -23.78
N GLY A 51 15.25 17.65 -24.49
CA GLY A 51 13.89 17.44 -24.01
C GLY A 51 13.64 15.97 -23.69
N GLU A 52 13.86 15.59 -22.43
CA GLU A 52 13.60 14.27 -21.88
C GLU A 52 12.59 14.42 -20.75
N PHE A 53 11.52 13.64 -20.82
CA PHE A 53 10.34 13.73 -19.95
C PHE A 53 10.75 13.64 -18.47
N GLY A 54 10.33 14.65 -17.72
CA GLY A 54 10.81 14.94 -16.37
C GLY A 54 10.51 13.82 -15.38
N VAL A 55 11.57 13.19 -14.87
CA VAL A 55 11.51 12.48 -13.60
C VAL A 55 11.40 13.56 -12.51
N ARG A 56 10.19 13.75 -11.97
CA ARG A 56 9.97 14.59 -10.79
C ARG A 56 10.91 14.13 -9.68
N ASP A 57 11.53 15.04 -8.94
CA ASP A 57 12.42 14.66 -7.84
C ASP A 57 11.67 13.73 -6.88
N ALA A 58 12.24 12.55 -6.67
CA ALA A 58 11.65 11.50 -5.88
C ALA A 58 11.56 11.92 -4.41
N VAL A 59 10.35 12.03 -3.85
CA VAL A 59 10.19 12.19 -2.40
C VAL A 59 10.39 10.82 -1.75
N LYS A 60 11.64 10.57 -1.34
CA LYS A 60 12.02 9.33 -0.68
C LYS A 60 11.81 9.43 0.82
N SER A 61 11.19 8.41 1.40
CA SER A 61 11.02 8.29 2.83
C SER A 61 10.95 6.83 3.24
N PRO A 62 11.48 6.46 4.43
CA PRO A 62 11.27 5.12 4.96
C PRO A 62 9.81 4.95 5.38
N LEU A 63 9.26 3.76 5.18
CA LEU A 63 7.85 3.45 5.47
C LEU A 63 7.44 3.79 6.91
N ASN A 64 8.35 3.62 7.87
CA ASN A 64 8.11 3.89 9.28
C ASN A 64 8.16 5.37 9.66
N ALA A 65 8.70 6.26 8.82
CA ALA A 65 8.68 7.70 9.05
C ALA A 65 7.32 8.32 8.71
N ILE A 66 6.48 7.61 7.94
CA ILE A 66 5.14 8.07 7.61
C ILE A 66 4.25 7.97 8.86
N PRO A 67 3.56 9.07 9.26
CA PRO A 67 2.69 9.05 10.42
C PRO A 67 1.63 7.95 10.33
N ARG A 68 1.53 7.11 11.36
CA ARG A 68 0.49 6.07 11.42
C ARG A 68 -0.93 6.65 11.54
N GLN A 69 -1.02 7.87 12.05
CA GLN A 69 -2.26 8.62 12.22
C GLN A 69 -2.07 10.05 11.72
N LEU A 70 -3.12 10.57 11.08
CA LEU A 70 -3.18 11.95 10.60
C LEU A 70 -4.52 12.55 10.98
N THR A 71 -4.49 13.72 11.61
CA THR A 71 -5.71 14.47 11.95
C THR A 71 -5.98 15.52 10.88
N PHE A 72 -7.15 15.42 10.24
CA PHE A 72 -7.61 16.40 9.25
C PHE A 72 -9.07 16.77 9.52
N LYS A 73 -9.38 18.07 9.61
CA LYS A 73 -10.73 18.57 9.95
C LYS A 73 -11.33 17.91 11.20
N ASN A 74 -10.54 17.80 12.27
CA ASN A 74 -10.91 17.15 13.55
C ASN A 74 -11.27 15.65 13.45
N VAL A 75 -10.87 15.00 12.36
CA VAL A 75 -11.06 13.56 12.15
C VAL A 75 -9.69 12.90 12.07
N THR A 76 -9.48 11.86 12.87
CA THR A 76 -8.24 11.07 12.86
C THR A 76 -8.37 9.93 11.87
N PHE A 77 -7.47 9.90 10.89
CA PHE A 77 -7.35 8.84 9.91
C PHE A 77 -6.13 7.97 10.23
N ASN A 78 -6.25 6.67 9.99
CA ASN A 78 -5.22 5.66 10.15
C ASN A 78 -4.56 5.34 8.79
N LEU A 79 -3.24 5.29 8.78
CA LEU A 79 -2.45 4.93 7.61
C LEU A 79 -2.79 3.49 7.19
N ARG A 80 -3.09 3.29 5.90
CA ARG A 80 -3.33 1.97 5.32
C ARG A 80 -2.21 1.50 4.42
N GLY A 81 -1.57 2.42 3.71
CA GLY A 81 -0.51 2.07 2.80
C GLY A 81 0.01 3.23 1.98
N VAL A 82 0.98 2.92 1.13
CA VAL A 82 1.56 3.84 0.15
C VAL A 82 1.70 3.18 -1.20
N VAL A 83 1.71 4.00 -2.25
CA VAL A 83 2.10 3.62 -3.59
C VAL A 83 3.45 4.28 -3.87
N GLY A 84 4.43 3.43 -4.18
CA GLY A 84 5.79 3.85 -4.51
C GLY A 84 6.10 3.66 -5.99
N PHE A 85 6.95 4.54 -6.53
CA PHE A 85 7.42 4.48 -7.91
C PHE A 85 8.89 4.05 -8.00
N VAL A 86 9.14 3.02 -8.79
CA VAL A 86 10.48 2.54 -9.14
C VAL A 86 10.82 3.09 -10.51
N PRO A 87 11.78 4.03 -10.63
CA PRO A 87 12.18 4.57 -11.93
C PRO A 87 12.77 3.46 -12.81
N PRO A 88 12.64 3.58 -14.14
CA PRO A 88 13.26 2.63 -15.06
C PRO A 88 14.79 2.70 -14.98
N LEU A 89 15.46 1.60 -15.34
CA LEU A 89 16.93 1.54 -15.39
C LEU A 89 17.50 2.21 -16.66
N ARG A 90 16.69 2.32 -17.70
CA ARG A 90 17.03 2.93 -19.00
C ARG A 90 15.94 3.91 -19.37
N ASP A 91 16.30 4.99 -20.05
CA ASP A 91 15.35 6.04 -20.45
C ASP A 91 14.30 5.55 -21.46
N SER A 92 14.57 4.44 -22.15
CA SER A 92 13.63 3.78 -23.05
C SER A 92 12.52 2.99 -22.35
N ASP A 93 12.68 2.70 -21.07
CA ASP A 93 11.84 1.75 -20.34
C ASP A 93 10.77 2.49 -19.52
N ILE A 94 9.67 1.80 -19.21
CA ILE A 94 8.59 2.34 -18.38
C ILE A 94 8.92 2.03 -16.92
N GLY A 95 8.75 3.02 -16.04
CA GLY A 95 8.88 2.81 -14.60
C GLY A 95 7.78 1.92 -14.03
N HIS A 96 7.95 1.49 -12.78
CA HIS A 96 7.12 0.48 -12.16
C HIS A 96 6.50 0.94 -10.84
N TYR A 97 5.24 0.62 -10.59
CA TYR A 97 4.56 0.97 -9.34
C TYR A 97 4.45 -0.22 -8.40
N ARG A 98 4.69 0.03 -7.12
CA ARG A 98 4.54 -0.97 -6.04
C ARG A 98 3.60 -0.47 -4.97
N GLY A 99 2.73 -1.35 -4.48
CA GLY A 99 1.87 -1.07 -3.33
C GLY A 99 2.53 -1.55 -2.05
N TYR A 100 2.43 -0.75 -0.99
CA TYR A 100 2.86 -1.12 0.36
C TYR A 100 1.68 -0.97 1.30
N ALA A 101 1.34 -2.00 2.07
CA ALA A 101 0.17 -1.98 2.94
C ALA A 101 0.51 -2.40 4.38
N ILE A 102 -0.25 -1.86 5.33
CA ILE A 102 -0.10 -2.16 6.75
C ILE A 102 -1.12 -3.24 7.16
N ARG A 103 -0.60 -4.32 7.74
CA ARG A 103 -1.42 -5.35 8.38
C ARG A 103 -1.94 -4.89 9.74
N ARG A 104 -2.90 -5.66 10.28
CA ARG A 104 -3.47 -5.39 11.62
C ARG A 104 -2.44 -5.43 12.75
N ASP A 105 -1.36 -6.20 12.58
CA ASP A 105 -0.25 -6.30 13.53
C ASP A 105 0.79 -5.17 13.36
N GLY A 106 0.57 -4.23 12.43
CA GLY A 106 1.47 -3.12 12.16
C GLY A 106 2.62 -3.43 11.20
N SER A 107 2.77 -4.69 10.78
CA SER A 107 3.76 -5.12 9.79
C SER A 107 3.43 -4.60 8.39
N TRP A 108 4.47 -4.41 7.58
CA TRP A 108 4.34 -3.94 6.20
C TRP A 108 4.41 -5.11 5.22
N GLU A 109 3.56 -5.06 4.21
CA GLU A 109 3.60 -5.94 3.04
C GLU A 109 3.86 -5.14 1.77
N ILE A 110 4.55 -5.77 0.82
CA ILE A 110 4.75 -5.24 -0.53
C ILE A 110 3.99 -6.08 -1.56
N TYR A 111 3.27 -5.38 -2.43
CA TYR A 111 2.51 -5.88 -3.56
C TYR A 111 3.18 -5.36 -4.82
N ASP A 112 3.83 -6.28 -5.54
CA ASP A 112 4.61 -6.05 -6.74
C ASP A 112 4.13 -7.06 -7.78
N ASP A 113 3.52 -6.59 -8.88
CA ASP A 113 2.93 -7.47 -9.91
C ASP A 113 4.00 -8.24 -10.71
N LEU A 114 5.27 -7.82 -10.65
CA LEU A 114 6.42 -8.54 -11.19
C LEU A 114 6.83 -9.74 -10.30
N ARG A 115 6.13 -9.95 -9.17
CA ARG A 115 6.40 -11.03 -8.22
C ARG A 115 5.14 -11.85 -7.99
N ASP A 116 5.29 -13.16 -7.99
CA ASP A 116 4.17 -14.10 -7.78
C ASP A 116 3.62 -14.09 -6.35
N LYS A 117 4.36 -13.53 -5.38
CA LYS A 117 4.04 -13.59 -3.95
C LYS A 117 4.16 -12.24 -3.28
N VAL A 118 3.18 -11.96 -2.43
CA VAL A 118 3.23 -10.86 -1.46
C VAL A 118 4.29 -11.17 -0.41
N MET A 119 5.08 -10.16 -0.05
CA MET A 119 6.18 -10.32 0.90
C MET A 119 6.06 -9.33 2.05
N ASN A 120 6.55 -9.71 3.23
CA ASN A 120 6.75 -8.74 4.30
C ASN A 120 7.96 -7.87 3.96
N VAL A 121 7.91 -6.61 4.35
CA VAL A 121 9.01 -5.65 4.18
C VAL A 121 9.29 -4.94 5.49
N ASP A 122 10.55 -4.60 5.71
CA ASP A 122 10.93 -3.83 6.88
C ASP A 122 10.47 -2.37 6.76
N GLY A 123 10.11 -1.76 7.88
CA GLY A 123 9.65 -0.36 7.91
C GLY A 123 10.74 0.66 7.58
N SER A 124 12.02 0.28 7.66
CA SER A 124 13.16 1.16 7.31
C SER A 124 13.40 1.27 5.80
N VAL A 125 12.68 0.50 4.97
CA VAL A 125 12.86 0.55 3.52
C VAL A 125 12.41 1.91 2.98
N ASP A 126 13.34 2.59 2.28
CA ASP A 126 13.08 3.82 1.56
C ASP A 126 12.22 3.57 0.32
N VAL A 127 11.15 4.34 0.22
CA VAL A 127 10.21 4.29 -0.91
C VAL A 127 10.12 5.68 -1.53
N ASN A 128 10.18 5.74 -2.86
CA ASN A 128 9.84 6.95 -3.61
C ASN A 128 8.31 7.11 -3.62
N LEU A 129 7.79 7.98 -2.75
CA LEU A 129 6.37 8.11 -2.46
C LEU A 129 5.66 8.89 -3.55
N HIS A 130 4.59 8.32 -4.10
CA HIS A 130 3.68 9.02 -5.02
C HIS A 130 2.29 9.21 -4.40
N ILE A 131 1.75 8.19 -3.72
CA ILE A 131 0.44 8.27 -3.07
C ILE A 131 0.51 7.69 -1.66
N ILE A 132 -0.09 8.37 -0.69
CA ILE A 132 -0.30 7.87 0.68
C ILE A 132 -1.80 7.72 0.92
N LEU A 133 -2.21 6.58 1.46
CA LEU A 133 -3.60 6.24 1.72
C LEU A 133 -3.89 6.14 3.22
N TYR A 134 -4.86 6.93 3.68
CA TYR A 134 -5.44 6.82 5.01
C TYR A 134 -6.95 6.55 4.95
N THR A 135 -7.48 5.90 5.98
CA THR A 135 -8.93 5.74 6.19
C THR A 135 -9.28 6.02 7.64
N LEU A 136 -10.55 6.20 7.94
CA LEU A 136 -11.04 6.06 9.31
C LEU A 136 -10.63 4.69 9.90
#